data_AF-A0A6A4EYB4-F1
#
_entry.id   AF-A0A6A4EYB4-F1
#
_cell.length_a   1.000
_cell.length_b   1.000
_cell.length_c   1.000
_cell.angle_alpha   90.00
_cell.angle_beta   90.00
_cell.angle_gamma   90.00
#
_symmetry.space_group_name_H-M   'P 1'
#
loop_
_entity.id
_entity.type
_entity.pdbx_description
1 polymer ?
#
loop_
_entity_poly.entity_id
_entity_poly.type
_entity_poly.pdbx_seq_one_letter_code
_entity_poly.pdbx_strand_id
1 'polypeptide(L)'
;AAFKKKKAPKRSHYVDVAYVPPTSNECERFFSAAKLVLSDVRKSLSPAKLEMLMCLQYNRELWDVNTVEQAPEHCFPMPPEDTVAAYKHLLHTEGIPPEQIILAGDSAGGGLVMSTLLRIRDASKTHLPLAAILICPAVDLSEVETHGDSEHCLLSPEMIAAGRLGYHTTASDPTTWADASSVHCDLRGLPPVFVQAASLDYIYQHSVRLAQKAESDGVTNWELDVHQDLPHVFSIFPSYVLPYAQVGVQRVAAFAAKHFAKACSGNLDLDAGARNASAA
;
A
#
# COMPACT_ATOMS: atom_id res chain seq x y z
N ALA A 1 -28.12 -58.54 -25.96
CA ALA A 1 -27.36 -57.29 -26.17
C ALA A 1 -28.32 -56.10 -26.07
N ALA A 2 -28.27 -55.35 -24.97
CA ALA A 2 -29.16 -54.21 -24.75
C ALA A 2 -28.49 -52.93 -25.27
N PHE A 3 -29.01 -52.36 -26.36
CA PHE A 3 -28.60 -51.06 -26.89
C PHE A 3 -29.07 -49.94 -25.96
N LYS A 4 -28.15 -49.28 -25.24
CA LYS A 4 -28.44 -48.04 -24.53
C LYS A 4 -28.69 -46.92 -25.55
N LYS A 5 -29.94 -46.46 -25.67
CA LYS A 5 -30.30 -45.23 -26.38
C LYS A 5 -29.54 -44.05 -25.74
N LYS A 6 -28.64 -43.40 -26.49
CA LYS A 6 -28.05 -42.11 -26.10
C LYS A 6 -29.19 -41.08 -25.99
N LYS A 7 -29.37 -40.48 -24.81
CA LYS A 7 -30.25 -39.31 -24.65
C LYS A 7 -29.68 -38.17 -25.49
N ALA A 8 -30.50 -37.62 -26.38
CA ALA A 8 -30.14 -36.40 -27.11
C ALA A 8 -29.94 -35.26 -26.09
N PRO A 9 -28.88 -34.45 -26.22
CA PRO A 9 -28.66 -33.33 -25.33
C PRO A 9 -29.82 -32.33 -25.47
N LYS A 10 -30.39 -31.90 -24.34
CA LYS A 10 -31.38 -30.82 -24.34
C LYS A 10 -30.72 -29.58 -24.95
N ARG A 11 -31.31 -29.04 -26.02
CA ARG A 11 -30.88 -27.77 -26.61
C ARG A 11 -30.94 -26.70 -25.53
N SER A 12 -29.81 -26.02 -25.34
CA SER A 12 -29.65 -24.89 -24.45
C SER A 12 -30.75 -23.85 -24.68
N HIS A 13 -31.32 -23.29 -23.60
CA HIS A 13 -32.32 -22.21 -23.65
C HIS A 13 -31.74 -20.85 -24.08
N TYR A 14 -30.43 -20.78 -24.33
CA TYR A 14 -29.77 -19.55 -24.71
C TYR A 14 -29.98 -19.25 -26.20
N VAL A 15 -30.35 -18.00 -26.49
CA VAL A 15 -30.54 -17.46 -27.84
C VAL A 15 -29.22 -17.54 -28.61
N ASP A 16 -29.28 -17.95 -29.86
CA ASP A 16 -28.13 -17.99 -30.76
C ASP A 16 -27.71 -16.55 -31.10
N VAL A 17 -26.58 -16.11 -30.54
CA VAL A 17 -26.04 -14.75 -30.70
C VAL A 17 -25.06 -14.64 -31.88
N ALA A 18 -25.04 -15.60 -32.81
CA ALA A 18 -24.15 -15.56 -33.99
C ALA A 18 -24.37 -14.32 -34.88
N TYR A 19 -25.49 -13.61 -34.73
CA TYR A 19 -25.79 -12.35 -35.41
C TYR A 19 -25.18 -11.11 -34.73
N VAL A 20 -24.63 -11.24 -33.52
CA VAL A 20 -23.91 -10.17 -32.83
C VAL A 20 -22.51 -10.13 -33.42
N PRO A 21 -22.12 -9.05 -34.14
CA PRO A 21 -20.79 -8.94 -34.70
C PRO A 21 -19.76 -9.01 -33.56
N PRO A 22 -18.66 -9.77 -33.71
CA PRO A 22 -17.69 -9.96 -32.64
C PRO A 22 -17.09 -8.62 -32.24
N THR A 23 -17.50 -8.11 -31.08
CA THR A 23 -16.89 -6.95 -30.42
C THR A 23 -15.59 -7.30 -29.71
N SER A 24 -15.09 -8.53 -29.88
CA SER A 24 -14.17 -9.20 -28.96
C SER A 24 -12.95 -8.33 -28.64
N ASN A 25 -13.09 -7.53 -27.60
CA ASN A 25 -11.96 -6.99 -26.88
C ASN A 25 -11.41 -8.13 -26.02
N GLU A 26 -10.21 -7.91 -25.49
CA GLU A 26 -9.53 -8.92 -24.68
C GLU A 26 -10.38 -9.40 -23.50
N CYS A 27 -11.26 -8.54 -22.96
CA CYS A 27 -12.19 -8.87 -21.88
C CYS A 27 -13.17 -10.01 -22.24
N GLU A 28 -13.78 -10.03 -23.42
CA GLU A 28 -14.73 -11.10 -23.78
C GLU A 28 -14.04 -12.45 -24.03
N ARG A 29 -12.85 -12.43 -24.66
CA ARG A 29 -12.02 -13.63 -24.83
C ARG A 29 -11.50 -14.14 -23.49
N PHE A 30 -11.20 -13.23 -22.56
CA PHE A 30 -10.78 -13.48 -21.19
C PHE A 30 -11.88 -14.13 -20.36
N PHE A 31 -13.15 -13.69 -20.44
CA PHE A 31 -14.26 -14.38 -19.76
C PHE A 31 -14.56 -15.76 -20.38
N SER A 32 -14.33 -15.93 -21.68
CA SER A 32 -14.47 -17.24 -22.34
C SER A 32 -13.33 -18.21 -21.96
N ALA A 33 -12.11 -17.71 -21.75
CA ALA A 33 -10.98 -18.50 -21.24
C ALA A 33 -11.11 -18.81 -19.75
N ALA A 34 -11.59 -17.86 -18.94
CA ALA A 34 -11.97 -18.10 -17.54
C ALA A 34 -13.05 -19.19 -17.45
N LYS A 35 -13.93 -19.32 -18.46
CA LYS A 35 -14.90 -20.40 -18.58
C LYS A 35 -14.29 -21.81 -18.68
N LEU A 36 -13.03 -21.94 -19.13
CA LEU A 36 -12.29 -23.21 -19.15
C LEU A 36 -11.67 -23.55 -17.77
N VAL A 37 -11.52 -22.56 -16.88
CA VAL A 37 -11.10 -22.72 -15.47
C VAL A 37 -12.29 -23.12 -14.56
N LEU A 38 -13.53 -23.00 -15.06
CA LEU A 38 -14.77 -23.30 -14.34
C LEU A 38 -15.20 -24.79 -14.43
N SER A 39 -14.35 -25.72 -14.00
CA SER A 39 -14.80 -27.06 -13.59
C SER A 39 -15.37 -27.02 -12.15
N ASP A 40 -15.83 -28.16 -11.62
CA ASP A 40 -16.60 -28.33 -10.37
C ASP A 40 -16.00 -27.72 -9.07
N VAL A 41 -14.83 -27.07 -9.16
CA VAL A 41 -14.07 -26.43 -8.07
C VAL A 41 -14.70 -25.10 -7.60
N ARG A 42 -15.73 -24.56 -8.29
CA ARG A 42 -16.39 -23.29 -7.93
C ARG A 42 -17.04 -23.27 -6.54
N LYS A 43 -17.21 -24.41 -5.86
CA LYS A 43 -17.85 -24.45 -4.54
C LYS A 43 -16.99 -23.93 -3.38
N SER A 44 -15.69 -23.66 -3.58
CA SER A 44 -14.79 -23.22 -2.50
C SER A 44 -14.02 -21.92 -2.76
N LEU A 45 -14.19 -21.28 -3.93
CA LEU A 45 -13.39 -20.12 -4.31
C LEU A 45 -14.18 -18.81 -4.13
N SER A 46 -13.78 -18.00 -3.15
CA SER A 46 -14.36 -16.68 -2.90
C SER A 46 -14.09 -15.70 -4.06
N PRO A 47 -14.96 -14.70 -4.30
CA PRO A 47 -14.75 -13.67 -5.33
C PRO A 47 -13.38 -12.98 -5.27
N ALA A 48 -12.88 -12.70 -4.06
CA ALA A 48 -11.55 -12.11 -3.86
C ALA A 48 -10.40 -13.03 -4.30
N LYS A 49 -10.53 -14.35 -4.08
CA LYS A 49 -9.54 -15.33 -4.56
C LYS A 49 -9.56 -15.46 -6.08
N LEU A 50 -10.73 -15.34 -6.70
CA LEU A 50 -10.86 -15.33 -8.15
C LEU A 50 -10.22 -14.07 -8.74
N GLU A 51 -10.49 -12.90 -8.16
CA GLU A 51 -9.90 -11.63 -8.57
C GLU A 51 -8.37 -11.62 -8.40
N MET A 52 -7.85 -12.14 -7.29
CA MET A 52 -6.42 -12.31 -7.06
C MET A 52 -5.80 -13.22 -8.13
N LEU A 53 -6.37 -14.40 -8.37
CA LEU A 53 -5.87 -15.32 -9.39
C LEU A 53 -5.96 -14.74 -10.80
N MET A 54 -6.96 -13.89 -11.07
CA MET A 54 -7.11 -13.18 -12.33
C MET A 54 -6.07 -12.07 -12.49
N CYS A 55 -5.82 -11.27 -11.45
CA CYS A 55 -4.78 -10.25 -11.41
C CYS A 55 -3.41 -10.88 -11.64
N LEU A 56 -3.12 -11.95 -10.90
CA LEU A 56 -1.93 -12.77 -11.07
C LEU A 56 -1.85 -13.27 -12.52
N GLN A 57 -2.82 -14.03 -13.01
CA GLN A 57 -2.76 -14.64 -14.34
C GLN A 57 -2.61 -13.63 -15.48
N TYR A 58 -3.26 -12.47 -15.39
CA TYR A 58 -3.17 -11.41 -16.40
C TYR A 58 -1.79 -10.75 -16.38
N ASN A 59 -1.24 -10.54 -15.19
CA ASN A 59 0.09 -9.96 -14.99
C ASN A 59 1.19 -11.01 -14.96
N ARG A 60 0.98 -12.25 -15.40
CA ARG A 60 1.95 -13.36 -15.31
C ARG A 60 3.30 -13.10 -16.00
N GLU A 61 3.37 -12.07 -16.84
CA GLU A 61 4.62 -11.62 -17.47
C GLU A 61 5.43 -10.69 -16.56
N LEU A 62 4.79 -10.17 -15.50
CA LEU A 62 5.39 -9.32 -14.45
C LEU A 62 5.85 -10.12 -13.23
N TRP A 63 5.53 -11.42 -13.14
CA TRP A 63 5.95 -12.28 -12.05
C TRP A 63 5.96 -13.76 -12.48
N ASP A 64 7.06 -14.45 -12.21
CA ASP A 64 7.21 -15.88 -12.38
C ASP A 64 7.72 -16.55 -11.08
N VAL A 65 7.90 -17.87 -11.10
CA VAL A 65 8.47 -18.60 -9.95
C VAL A 65 9.84 -18.04 -9.60
N ASN A 66 10.63 -17.63 -10.60
CA ASN A 66 11.92 -16.98 -10.36
C ASN A 66 11.74 -15.63 -9.65
N THR A 67 10.73 -14.82 -10.00
CA THR A 67 10.45 -13.51 -9.37
C THR A 67 10.11 -13.66 -7.89
N VAL A 68 9.39 -14.73 -7.52
CA VAL A 68 9.12 -15.07 -6.11
C VAL A 68 10.36 -15.67 -5.43
N GLU A 69 11.14 -16.48 -6.13
CA GLU A 69 12.45 -17.00 -5.67
C GLU A 69 13.53 -15.91 -5.57
N GLN A 70 13.36 -14.78 -6.26
CA GLN A 70 14.22 -13.59 -6.26
C GLN A 70 13.81 -12.55 -5.20
N ALA A 71 12.70 -12.74 -4.48
CA ALA A 71 12.38 -11.90 -3.34
C ALA A 71 13.56 -11.78 -2.32
N PRO A 72 14.36 -12.84 -2.05
CA PRO A 72 15.60 -12.76 -1.29
C PRO A 72 16.77 -12.03 -1.99
N GLU A 73 16.71 -11.84 -3.31
CA GLU A 73 17.72 -11.08 -4.09
C GLU A 73 17.46 -9.55 -4.01
N HIS A 74 16.22 -9.15 -3.69
CA HIS A 74 15.78 -7.76 -3.58
C HIS A 74 15.37 -7.37 -2.15
N CYS A 75 16.15 -7.81 -1.16
CA CYS A 75 16.00 -7.41 0.24
C CYS A 75 16.43 -5.96 0.49
N PHE A 76 16.16 -5.48 1.69
CA PHE A 76 16.78 -4.26 2.23
C PHE A 76 18.30 -4.27 1.99
N PRO A 77 18.90 -3.17 1.49
CA PRO A 77 18.32 -1.84 1.34
C PRO A 77 17.69 -1.53 -0.03
N MET A 78 17.55 -2.48 -0.94
CA MET A 78 17.21 -2.19 -2.35
C MET A 78 15.83 -1.53 -2.54
N PRO A 79 14.71 -2.03 -1.97
CA PRO A 79 13.40 -1.40 -2.18
C PRO A 79 13.32 0.10 -1.80
N PRO A 80 13.89 0.54 -0.66
CA PRO A 80 13.95 1.98 -0.38
C PRO A 80 14.97 2.75 -1.23
N GLU A 81 16.02 2.12 -1.79
CA GLU A 81 16.88 2.78 -2.80
C GLU A 81 16.08 3.10 -4.06
N ASP A 82 15.29 2.14 -4.54
CA ASP A 82 14.43 2.32 -5.71
C ASP A 82 13.37 3.40 -5.48
N THR A 83 12.78 3.44 -4.28
CA THR A 83 11.78 4.47 -3.93
C THR A 83 12.42 5.87 -3.89
N VAL A 84 13.65 5.99 -3.37
CA VAL A 84 14.41 7.26 -3.42
C VAL A 84 14.78 7.63 -4.86
N ALA A 85 15.14 6.66 -5.70
CA ALA A 85 15.44 6.90 -7.11
C ALA A 85 14.20 7.40 -7.87
N ALA A 86 13.04 6.76 -7.65
CA ALA A 86 11.76 7.19 -8.21
C ALA A 86 11.38 8.61 -7.74
N TYR A 87 11.56 8.91 -6.45
CA TYR A 87 11.31 10.26 -5.92
C TYR A 87 12.24 11.31 -6.56
N LYS A 88 13.53 11.02 -6.71
CA LYS A 88 14.48 11.89 -7.40
C LYS A 88 14.10 12.11 -8.88
N HIS A 89 13.55 11.09 -9.55
CA HIS A 89 13.03 11.24 -10.91
C HIS A 89 11.88 12.25 -10.97
N LEU A 90 10.94 12.20 -10.02
CA LEU A 90 9.86 13.20 -9.92
C LEU A 90 10.41 14.62 -9.76
N LEU A 91 11.42 14.80 -8.90
CA LEU A 91 12.02 16.11 -8.66
C LEU A 91 12.81 16.65 -9.85
N HIS A 92 13.65 15.81 -10.46
CA HIS A 92 14.69 16.27 -11.39
C HIS A 92 14.32 16.07 -12.86
N THR A 93 13.56 15.02 -13.17
CA THR A 93 13.16 14.71 -14.55
C THR A 93 11.79 15.30 -14.84
N GLU A 94 10.81 15.05 -13.96
CA GLU A 94 9.45 15.58 -14.14
C GLU A 94 9.32 17.05 -13.66
N GLY A 95 10.33 17.55 -12.92
CA GLY A 95 10.34 18.92 -12.42
C GLY A 95 9.24 19.23 -11.40
N ILE A 96 8.72 18.20 -10.73
CA ILE A 96 7.66 18.37 -9.72
C ILE A 96 8.32 18.86 -8.42
N PRO A 97 7.93 20.04 -7.91
CA PRO A 97 8.53 20.57 -6.69
C PRO A 97 8.13 19.73 -5.46
N PRO A 98 9.00 19.57 -4.44
CA PRO A 98 8.70 18.76 -3.26
C PRO A 98 7.40 19.14 -2.55
N GLU A 99 7.05 20.43 -2.55
CA GLU A 99 5.83 20.97 -1.95
C GLU A 99 4.55 20.54 -2.68
N GLN A 100 4.66 19.87 -3.82
CA GLN A 100 3.54 19.28 -4.56
C GLN A 100 3.45 17.76 -4.43
N ILE A 101 4.33 17.14 -3.64
CA ILE A 101 4.41 15.68 -3.50
C ILE A 101 4.00 15.28 -2.09
N ILE A 102 3.10 14.30 -1.99
CA ILE A 102 2.84 13.55 -0.76
C ILE A 102 3.21 12.10 -1.03
N LEU A 103 4.06 11.53 -0.18
CA LEU A 103 4.37 10.10 -0.24
C LEU A 103 3.36 9.32 0.59
N ALA A 104 2.75 8.29 0.03
CA ALA A 104 1.75 7.49 0.70
C ALA A 104 2.03 5.99 0.52
N GLY A 105 1.80 5.21 1.57
CA GLY A 105 1.97 3.76 1.53
C GLY A 105 1.25 3.05 2.67
N ASP A 106 0.77 1.84 2.39
CA ASP A 106 0.13 0.95 3.34
C ASP A 106 1.03 -0.21 3.74
N SER A 107 0.90 -0.73 4.95
CA SER A 107 1.63 -1.92 5.42
C SER A 107 3.15 -1.78 5.19
N ALA A 108 3.78 -2.72 4.47
CA ALA A 108 5.18 -2.65 4.05
C ALA A 108 5.51 -1.36 3.26
N GLY A 109 4.58 -0.87 2.43
CA GLY A 109 4.71 0.41 1.72
C GLY A 109 4.81 1.60 2.67
N GLY A 110 4.13 1.56 3.82
CA GLY A 110 4.30 2.56 4.88
C GLY A 110 5.71 2.56 5.46
N GLY A 111 6.30 1.37 5.63
CA GLY A 111 7.72 1.20 5.99
C GLY A 111 8.66 1.79 4.94
N LEU A 112 8.39 1.54 3.65
CA LEU A 112 9.17 2.10 2.54
C LEU A 112 9.09 3.63 2.48
N VAL A 113 7.91 4.22 2.72
CA VAL A 113 7.75 5.67 2.83
C VAL A 113 8.63 6.22 3.95
N MET A 114 8.60 5.59 5.14
CA MET A 114 9.44 6.03 6.27
C MET A 114 10.94 5.95 5.95
N SER A 115 11.40 4.82 5.42
CA SER A 115 12.80 4.64 5.00
C SER A 115 13.20 5.67 3.93
N THR A 116 12.32 5.93 2.95
CA THR A 116 12.53 6.95 1.92
C THR A 116 12.66 8.35 2.51
N LEU A 117 11.77 8.73 3.44
CA LEU A 117 11.82 10.03 4.11
C LEU A 117 13.12 10.23 4.90
N LEU A 118 13.57 9.21 5.63
CA LEU A 118 14.82 9.23 6.38
C LEU A 118 16.01 9.45 5.43
N ARG A 119 16.07 8.69 4.34
CA ARG A 119 17.13 8.82 3.32
C ARG A 119 17.12 10.19 2.62
N ILE A 120 15.95 10.70 2.26
CA ILE A 120 15.82 12.03 1.65
C ILE A 120 16.27 13.10 2.63
N ARG A 121 15.81 13.06 3.89
CA ARG A 121 16.21 14.04 4.92
C ARG A 121 17.71 14.07 5.10
N ASP A 122 18.32 12.90 5.21
CA ASP A 122 19.75 12.75 5.48
C ASP A 122 20.61 13.20 4.27
N ALA A 123 20.08 13.09 3.05
CA ALA A 123 20.70 13.62 1.85
C ALA A 123 20.48 15.13 1.66
N SER A 124 19.24 15.62 1.82
CA SER A 124 18.88 17.03 1.74
C SER A 124 17.49 17.31 2.32
N LYS A 125 17.45 18.14 3.37
CA LYS A 125 16.19 18.60 3.97
C LYS A 125 15.30 19.40 3.02
N THR A 126 15.87 20.08 2.02
CA THR A 126 15.10 20.87 1.05
C THR A 126 14.37 20.01 0.02
N HIS A 127 14.68 18.71 -0.04
CA HIS A 127 14.01 17.77 -0.92
C HIS A 127 12.90 16.98 -0.22
N LEU A 128 12.61 17.24 1.05
CA LEU A 128 11.52 16.55 1.74
C LEU A 128 10.17 16.86 1.08
N PRO A 129 9.30 15.85 0.88
CA PRO A 129 7.97 16.06 0.31
C PRO A 129 7.11 16.91 1.25
N LEU A 130 6.01 17.43 0.73
CA LEU A 130 5.04 18.24 1.48
C LEU A 130 4.56 17.56 2.78
N ALA A 131 4.27 16.27 2.68
CA ALA A 131 3.80 15.42 3.78
C ALA A 131 3.96 13.94 3.43
N ALA A 132 3.65 13.06 4.37
CA ALA A 132 3.49 11.64 4.11
C ALA A 132 2.27 11.02 4.81
N ILE A 133 1.79 9.91 4.25
CA ILE A 133 0.64 9.16 4.74
C ILE A 133 1.03 7.68 4.89
N LEU A 134 0.86 7.15 6.09
CA LEU A 134 1.15 5.77 6.44
C LEU A 134 -0.16 5.09 6.85
N ILE A 135 -0.51 3.98 6.21
CA ILE A 135 -1.73 3.22 6.54
C ILE A 135 -1.32 1.86 7.10
N CYS A 136 -1.55 1.63 8.39
CA CYS A 136 -1.17 0.41 9.09
C CYS A 136 0.31 0.01 8.84
N PRO A 137 1.28 0.93 9.04
CA PRO A 137 2.66 0.73 8.56
C PRO A 137 3.43 -0.39 9.26
N ALA A 138 4.18 -1.16 8.48
CA ALA A 138 5.18 -2.10 8.98
C ALA A 138 6.54 -1.40 9.15
N VAL A 139 6.84 -0.94 10.37
CA VAL A 139 8.00 -0.07 10.67
C VAL A 139 8.91 -0.55 11.79
N ASP A 140 8.65 -1.75 12.33
CA ASP A 140 9.39 -2.33 13.45
C ASP A 140 9.79 -3.76 13.14
N LEU A 141 11.10 -4.04 13.19
CA LEU A 141 11.68 -5.37 13.03
C LEU A 141 11.91 -6.07 14.38
N SER A 142 11.68 -5.39 15.50
CA SER A 142 11.75 -6.02 16.82
C SER A 142 10.61 -7.02 16.97
N GLU A 143 10.93 -8.31 17.16
CA GLU A 143 9.95 -9.38 17.30
C GLU A 143 9.13 -9.23 18.59
N VAL A 144 8.04 -8.46 18.58
CA VAL A 144 7.12 -8.42 19.73
C VAL A 144 5.71 -8.04 19.30
N GLU A 145 5.00 -8.92 18.60
CA GLU A 145 3.54 -8.84 18.54
C GLU A 145 2.95 -9.97 19.39
N THR A 146 2.66 -9.66 20.66
CA THR A 146 2.00 -10.59 21.57
C THR A 146 0.56 -10.75 21.11
N HIS A 147 0.17 -11.98 20.75
CA HIS A 147 -1.15 -12.28 20.21
C HIS A 147 -2.25 -11.79 21.17
N GLY A 148 -3.02 -10.81 20.73
CA GLY A 148 -4.18 -10.24 21.43
C GLY A 148 -5.08 -9.54 20.43
N ASP A 149 -6.37 -9.87 20.44
CA ASP A 149 -7.48 -9.36 19.61
C ASP A 149 -7.37 -9.45 18.08
N SER A 150 -6.23 -9.87 17.51
CA SER A 150 -6.01 -9.99 16.06
C SER A 150 -6.30 -11.39 15.49
N GLU A 151 -6.99 -12.28 16.21
CA GLU A 151 -7.24 -13.69 15.81
C GLU A 151 -7.89 -13.82 14.41
N HIS A 152 -8.58 -12.77 13.98
CA HIS A 152 -9.26 -12.71 12.68
C HIS A 152 -8.67 -11.67 11.73
N CYS A 153 -7.49 -11.14 12.04
CA CYS A 153 -6.77 -10.27 11.12
C CYS A 153 -6.37 -11.04 9.86
N LEU A 154 -6.52 -10.41 8.69
CA LEU A 154 -6.03 -10.98 7.42
C LEU A 154 -4.52 -11.17 7.41
N LEU A 155 -3.82 -10.38 8.22
CA LEU A 155 -2.37 -10.41 8.38
C LEU A 155 -2.02 -11.36 9.52
N SER A 156 -1.58 -12.56 9.19
CA SER A 156 -1.23 -13.58 10.18
C SER A 156 0.18 -13.39 10.75
N PRO A 157 0.45 -13.92 11.96
CA PRO A 157 1.79 -13.95 12.54
C PRO A 157 2.84 -14.54 11.60
N GLU A 158 2.52 -15.63 10.92
CA GLU A 158 3.42 -16.33 9.99
C GLU A 158 3.71 -15.49 8.75
N MET A 159 2.70 -14.77 8.24
CA MET A 159 2.87 -13.86 7.11
C MET A 159 3.81 -12.70 7.46
N ILE A 160 3.70 -12.15 8.67
CA ILE A 160 4.61 -11.12 9.16
C ILE A 160 6.01 -11.66 9.41
N ALA A 161 6.13 -12.84 10.03
CA ALA A 161 7.44 -13.46 10.24
C ALA A 161 8.16 -13.73 8.92
N ALA A 162 7.44 -14.26 7.91
CA ALA A 162 7.97 -14.49 6.58
C ALA A 162 8.33 -13.18 5.87
N GLY A 163 7.45 -12.18 5.92
CA GLY A 163 7.70 -10.86 5.34
C GLY A 163 8.91 -10.16 5.96
N ARG A 164 9.10 -10.29 7.28
CA ARG A 164 10.25 -9.74 8.01
C ARG A 164 11.57 -10.34 7.52
N LEU A 165 11.63 -11.66 7.39
CA LEU A 165 12.82 -12.37 6.91
C LEU A 165 13.07 -12.13 5.41
N GLY A 166 12.01 -12.05 4.61
CA GLY A 166 12.09 -11.75 3.18
C GLY A 166 12.52 -10.31 2.91
N TYR A 167 12.13 -9.35 3.77
CA TYR A 167 12.54 -7.96 3.64
C TYR A 167 13.95 -7.73 4.17
N HIS A 168 14.33 -8.36 5.29
CA HIS A 168 15.62 -8.14 5.93
C HIS A 168 16.22 -9.47 6.40
N THR A 169 17.19 -10.01 5.66
CA THR A 169 17.75 -11.36 5.88
C THR A 169 18.39 -11.54 7.26
N THR A 170 18.92 -10.46 7.85
CA THR A 170 19.44 -10.43 9.23
C THR A 170 18.50 -9.74 10.23
N ALA A 171 17.17 -9.82 10.03
CA ALA A 171 16.19 -9.14 10.89
C ALA A 171 16.30 -9.47 12.39
N SER A 172 16.97 -10.56 12.78
CA SER A 172 17.21 -10.90 14.19
C SER A 172 18.38 -10.14 14.82
N ASP A 173 19.18 -9.39 14.05
CA ASP A 173 20.29 -8.56 14.52
C ASP A 173 19.92 -7.06 14.46
N PRO A 174 19.59 -6.43 15.62
CA PRO A 174 19.23 -5.03 15.68
C PRO A 174 20.27 -4.05 15.13
N THR A 175 21.56 -4.44 15.11
CA THR A 175 22.62 -3.59 14.59
C THR A 175 22.54 -3.40 13.07
N THR A 176 21.79 -4.27 12.38
CA THR A 176 21.64 -4.26 10.92
C THR A 176 20.38 -3.55 10.45
N TRP A 177 19.41 -3.28 11.34
CA TRP A 177 18.09 -2.78 10.96
C TRP A 177 18.11 -1.45 10.22
N ALA A 178 19.04 -0.55 10.56
CA ALA A 178 19.13 0.78 9.96
C ALA A 178 17.75 1.46 9.82
N ASP A 179 17.40 1.96 8.63
CA ASP A 179 16.11 2.58 8.34
C ASP A 179 15.02 1.59 7.90
N ALA A 180 15.30 0.29 7.86
CA ALA A 180 14.31 -0.77 7.68
C ALA A 180 13.36 -0.88 8.89
N SER A 181 13.79 -0.41 10.07
CA SER A 181 13.05 -0.41 11.33
C SER A 181 12.94 1.01 11.87
N SER A 182 12.21 1.86 11.15
CA SER A 182 12.17 3.31 11.39
C SER A 182 11.76 3.75 12.80
N VAL A 183 11.07 2.90 13.59
CA VAL A 183 10.77 3.19 15.00
C VAL A 183 12.02 3.33 15.88
N HIS A 184 13.18 2.87 15.41
CA HIS A 184 14.48 2.99 16.11
C HIS A 184 15.34 4.13 15.57
N CYS A 185 14.86 4.90 14.59
CA CYS A 185 15.60 6.01 13.99
C CYS A 185 15.30 7.35 14.67
N ASP A 186 16.15 8.36 14.47
CA ASP A 186 15.81 9.76 14.76
C ASP A 186 14.74 10.22 13.76
N LEU A 187 13.59 10.70 14.25
CA LEU A 187 12.47 11.17 13.42
C LEU A 187 12.42 12.70 13.27
N ARG A 188 13.36 13.43 13.88
CA ARG A 188 13.39 14.89 13.80
C ARG A 188 13.61 15.38 12.38
N GLY A 189 13.00 16.52 12.07
CA GLY A 189 13.14 17.19 10.79
C GLY A 189 12.45 16.49 9.61
N LEU A 190 11.65 15.44 9.87
CA LEU A 190 10.76 14.85 8.89
C LEU A 190 9.54 15.76 8.62
N PRO A 191 8.90 15.65 7.44
CA PRO A 191 7.72 16.43 7.12
C PRO A 191 6.53 16.00 8.00
N PRO A 192 5.38 16.69 7.90
CA PRO A 192 4.15 16.20 8.51
C PRO A 192 3.83 14.77 8.06
N VAL A 193 3.51 13.89 9.01
CA VAL A 193 3.14 12.49 8.72
C VAL A 193 1.80 12.16 9.36
N PHE A 194 0.93 11.56 8.57
CA PHE A 194 -0.33 11.00 9.02
C PHE A 194 -0.19 9.49 9.17
N VAL A 195 -0.47 8.95 10.35
CA VAL A 195 -0.40 7.52 10.66
C VAL A 195 -1.81 7.02 10.93
N GLN A 196 -2.39 6.26 10.00
CA GLN A 196 -3.67 5.59 10.19
C GLN A 196 -3.44 4.19 10.76
N ALA A 197 -4.10 3.87 11.86
CA ALA A 197 -3.95 2.59 12.55
C ALA A 197 -5.32 1.94 12.77
N ALA A 198 -5.35 0.62 12.86
CA ALA A 198 -6.56 -0.16 13.08
C ALA A 198 -6.35 -1.10 14.27
N SER A 199 -7.28 -1.15 15.23
CA SER A 199 -7.03 -1.85 16.50
C SER A 199 -7.05 -3.38 16.41
N LEU A 200 -7.64 -3.97 15.37
CA LEU A 200 -7.60 -5.41 15.11
C LEU A 200 -6.49 -5.79 14.12
N ASP A 201 -5.62 -4.85 13.75
CA ASP A 201 -4.41 -5.12 12.99
C ASP A 201 -3.39 -5.87 13.85
N TYR A 202 -2.81 -6.94 13.31
CA TYR A 202 -1.75 -7.68 13.97
C TYR A 202 -0.52 -6.81 14.24
N ILE A 203 -0.19 -5.87 13.35
CA ILE A 203 0.93 -4.92 13.54
C ILE A 203 0.46 -3.56 14.05
N TYR A 204 -0.70 -3.49 14.72
CA TYR A 204 -1.22 -2.24 15.30
C TYR A 204 -0.16 -1.50 16.13
N GLN A 205 0.63 -2.23 16.93
CA GLN A 205 1.66 -1.66 17.78
C GLN A 205 2.78 -0.96 17.01
N HIS A 206 3.03 -1.32 15.75
CA HIS A 206 4.01 -0.61 14.92
C HIS A 206 3.60 0.86 14.76
N SER A 207 2.32 1.13 14.52
CA SER A 207 1.78 2.49 14.40
C SER A 207 1.89 3.25 15.72
N VAL A 208 1.55 2.59 16.83
CA VAL A 208 1.58 3.17 18.19
C VAL A 208 3.02 3.52 18.59
N ARG A 209 3.95 2.57 18.46
CA ARG A 209 5.38 2.78 18.78
C ARG A 209 6.00 3.87 17.91
N LEU A 210 5.64 3.93 16.62
CA LEU A 210 6.13 4.98 15.74
C LEU A 210 5.66 6.37 16.18
N ALA A 211 4.37 6.51 16.52
CA ALA A 211 3.84 7.78 17.02
C ALA A 211 4.48 8.18 18.36
N GLN A 212 4.65 7.23 19.29
CA GLN A 212 5.35 7.45 20.57
C GLN A 212 6.81 7.84 20.34
N LYS A 213 7.48 7.22 19.37
CA LYS A 213 8.85 7.55 19.00
C LYS A 213 8.92 8.99 18.49
N ALA A 214 8.03 9.40 17.60
CA ALA A 214 7.97 10.77 17.09
C ALA A 214 7.76 11.78 18.22
N GLU A 215 6.85 11.50 19.15
CA GLU A 215 6.64 12.33 20.34
C GLU A 215 7.91 12.42 21.21
N SER A 216 8.58 11.28 21.46
CA SER A 216 9.82 11.24 22.24
C SER A 216 10.97 12.01 21.59
N ASP A 217 10.97 12.10 20.26
CA ASP A 217 11.93 12.88 19.46
C ASP A 217 11.58 14.38 19.41
N GLY A 218 10.45 14.79 20.00
CA GLY A 218 9.96 16.17 20.00
C GLY A 218 9.30 16.59 18.68
N VAL A 219 8.85 15.62 17.87
CA VAL A 219 8.13 15.86 16.62
C VAL A 219 6.67 16.26 16.94
N THR A 220 6.23 17.40 16.42
CA THR A 220 4.92 18.01 16.78
C THR A 220 3.96 18.14 15.59
N ASN A 221 4.39 17.74 14.41
CA ASN A 221 3.65 17.86 13.15
C ASN A 221 3.09 16.53 12.64
N TRP A 222 2.99 15.51 13.50
CA TRP A 222 2.48 14.19 13.15
C TRP A 222 1.07 13.98 13.72
N GLU A 223 0.25 13.21 13.00
CA GLU A 223 -1.14 12.92 13.37
C GLU A 223 -1.34 11.39 13.41
N LEU A 224 -1.77 10.86 14.56
CA LEU A 224 -2.16 9.45 14.71
C LEU A 224 -3.69 9.32 14.67
N ASP A 225 -4.20 8.53 13.73
CA ASP A 225 -5.62 8.29 13.47
C ASP A 225 -5.95 6.81 13.72
N VAL A 226 -6.36 6.50 14.95
CA VAL A 226 -6.69 5.13 15.37
C VAL A 226 -8.17 4.83 15.14
N HIS A 227 -8.45 3.77 14.39
CA HIS A 227 -9.79 3.23 14.18
C HIS A 227 -10.00 1.95 14.98
N GLN A 228 -11.00 1.97 15.86
CA GLN A 228 -11.35 0.84 16.71
C GLN A 228 -12.12 -0.22 15.91
N ASP A 229 -11.90 -1.48 16.26
CA ASP A 229 -12.58 -2.67 15.74
C ASP A 229 -12.40 -2.92 14.23
N LEU A 230 -11.34 -2.36 13.63
CA LEU A 230 -11.05 -2.50 12.21
C LEU A 230 -9.80 -3.34 11.93
N PRO A 231 -9.78 -4.09 10.81
CA PRO A 231 -8.66 -4.94 10.45
C PRO A 231 -7.51 -4.16 9.80
N HIS A 232 -6.39 -4.85 9.58
CA HIS A 232 -5.25 -4.34 8.81
C HIS A 232 -5.68 -3.73 7.47
N VAL A 233 -5.22 -2.50 7.20
CA VAL A 233 -5.49 -1.72 5.98
C VAL A 233 -6.99 -1.65 5.64
N PHE A 234 -7.84 -1.47 6.65
CA PHE A 234 -9.30 -1.41 6.46
C PHE A 234 -9.77 -0.42 5.37
N SER A 235 -9.00 0.64 5.10
CA SER A 235 -9.30 1.67 4.11
C SER A 235 -9.25 1.18 2.65
N ILE A 236 -8.62 0.05 2.36
CA ILE A 236 -8.62 -0.54 1.00
C ILE A 236 -9.88 -1.35 0.71
N PHE A 237 -10.61 -1.77 1.76
CA PHE A 237 -11.80 -2.58 1.55
C PHE A 237 -12.84 -1.79 0.78
N PRO A 238 -13.48 -2.39 -0.24
CA PRO A 238 -14.57 -1.73 -0.93
C PRO A 238 -15.65 -1.33 0.07
N SER A 239 -16.14 -0.09 -0.02
CA SER A 239 -17.11 0.46 0.94
C SER A 239 -18.45 -0.30 0.95
N TYR A 240 -18.77 -1.09 -0.06
CA TYR A 240 -19.94 -1.97 -0.02
C TYR A 240 -19.70 -3.24 0.82
N VAL A 241 -18.45 -3.64 1.05
CA VAL A 241 -18.06 -4.74 1.95
C VAL A 241 -17.86 -4.21 3.38
N LEU A 242 -17.11 -3.12 3.51
CA LEU A 242 -16.85 -2.44 4.78
C LEU A 242 -17.19 -0.95 4.62
N PRO A 243 -18.44 -0.53 4.87
CA PRO A 243 -18.86 0.88 4.72
C PRO A 243 -17.98 1.87 5.47
N TYR A 244 -17.45 1.46 6.62
CA TYR A 244 -16.58 2.28 7.44
C TYR A 244 -15.23 2.61 6.76
N ALA A 245 -14.77 1.82 5.78
CA ALA A 245 -13.56 2.12 5.01
C ALA A 245 -13.57 3.54 4.40
N GLN A 246 -14.75 4.03 4.04
CA GLN A 246 -14.93 5.39 3.52
C GLN A 246 -14.51 6.46 4.55
N VAL A 247 -14.69 6.23 5.84
CA VAL A 247 -14.26 7.16 6.90
C VAL A 247 -12.74 7.25 6.92
N GLY A 248 -12.04 6.11 6.85
CA GLY A 248 -10.57 6.08 6.80
C GLY A 248 -10.02 6.83 5.58
N VAL A 249 -10.60 6.59 4.39
CA VAL A 249 -10.25 7.31 3.16
C VAL A 249 -10.49 8.82 3.29
N GLN A 250 -11.62 9.23 3.89
CA GLN A 250 -11.92 10.64 4.11
C GLN A 250 -10.92 11.32 5.04
N ARG A 251 -10.45 10.65 6.10
CA ARG A 251 -9.42 11.18 7.01
C ARG A 251 -8.11 11.42 6.27
N VAL A 252 -7.67 10.44 5.48
CA VAL A 252 -6.48 10.55 4.63
C VAL A 252 -6.61 11.72 3.63
N ALA A 253 -7.75 11.81 2.94
CA ALA A 253 -8.01 12.88 1.98
C ALA A 253 -8.04 14.27 2.64
N ALA A 254 -8.62 14.38 3.84
CA ALA A 254 -8.66 15.62 4.60
C ALA A 254 -7.26 16.08 5.01
N PHE A 255 -6.39 15.16 5.46
CA PHE A 255 -4.99 15.45 5.76
C PHE A 255 -4.26 15.97 4.51
N ALA A 256 -4.35 15.25 3.39
CA ALA A 256 -3.72 15.67 2.14
C ALA A 256 -4.21 17.07 1.70
N ALA A 257 -5.52 17.29 1.68
CA ALA A 257 -6.12 18.57 1.28
C ALA A 257 -5.69 19.72 2.19
N LYS A 258 -5.64 19.51 3.51
CA LYS A 258 -5.16 20.49 4.49
C LYS A 258 -3.73 20.94 4.19
N HIS A 259 -2.84 20.01 3.86
CA HIS A 259 -1.44 20.32 3.56
C HIS A 259 -1.28 21.03 2.21
N PHE A 260 -1.98 20.58 1.17
CA PHE A 260 -1.96 21.27 -0.13
C PHE A 260 -2.52 22.69 -0.03
N ALA A 261 -3.63 22.89 0.68
CA ALA A 261 -4.21 24.22 0.87
C ALA A 261 -3.23 25.17 1.56
N LYS A 262 -2.52 24.70 2.60
CA LYS A 262 -1.50 25.49 3.32
C LYS A 262 -0.32 25.87 2.42
N ALA A 263 0.15 24.95 1.59
CA ALA A 263 1.23 25.22 0.64
C ALA A 263 0.83 26.26 -0.40
N CYS A 264 -0.40 26.16 -0.95
CA CYS A 264 -0.93 27.14 -1.88
C CYS A 264 -1.09 28.54 -1.26
N SER A 265 -1.58 28.64 -0.02
CA SER A 265 -1.71 29.94 0.67
C SER A 265 -0.36 30.58 0.98
N GLY A 266 0.65 29.79 1.39
CA GLY A 266 2.00 30.32 1.66
C GLY A 266 2.68 30.92 0.42
N ASN A 267 2.40 30.37 -0.76
CA ASN A 267 2.91 30.90 -2.02
C ASN A 267 2.23 32.21 -2.45
N LEU A 268 0.95 32.42 -2.12
CA LEU A 268 0.23 33.66 -2.42
C LEU A 268 0.77 34.86 -1.62
N ASP A 269 1.15 34.64 -0.35
CA ASP A 269 1.71 35.69 0.50
C ASP A 269 3.14 36.10 0.08
N LEU A 270 3.95 35.16 -0.38
CA LEU A 270 5.29 35.43 -0.93
C LEU A 270 5.22 36.20 -2.25
N ASP A 271 4.26 35.86 -3.11
CA ASP A 271 4.08 36.49 -4.42
C ASP A 271 3.48 37.91 -4.28
N ALA A 272 2.65 38.16 -3.26
CA ALA A 272 2.18 39.49 -2.90
C ALA A 272 3.30 40.38 -2.31
N GLY A 273 4.21 39.81 -1.52
CA GLY A 273 5.39 40.49 -1.00
C GLY A 273 6.38 40.90 -2.10
N ALA A 274 6.61 40.03 -3.09
CA ALA A 274 7.49 40.30 -4.22
C ALA A 274 6.96 41.42 -5.14
N ARG A 275 5.64 41.47 -5.38
CA ARG A 275 5.01 42.55 -6.19
C ARG A 275 5.05 43.92 -5.51
N ASN A 276 5.02 43.98 -4.18
CA ASN A 276 5.16 45.23 -3.44
C ASN A 276 6.62 45.72 -3.38
N ALA A 277 7.60 44.81 -3.41
CA ALA A 277 9.01 45.16 -3.43
C ALA A 277 9.51 45.67 -4.79
N SER A 278 8.85 45.30 -5.90
CA SER A 278 9.16 45.85 -7.24
C SER A 278 8.46 47.18 -7.55
N ALA A 279 7.64 47.68 -6.62
CA ALA A 279 6.87 48.92 -6.76
C ALA A 279 7.39 50.07 -5.87
N ALA A 280 8.53 49.86 -5.20
CA ALA A 280 9.25 50.85 -4.39
C ALA A 280 10.64 51.12 -5.00
#